data_AF-A0A4Y4AZM4-F1
#
_entry.id   AF-A0A4Y4AZM4-F1
#
_cell.length_a   1.000
_cell.length_b   1.000
_cell.length_c   1.000
_cell.angle_alpha   90.00
_cell.angle_beta   90.00
_cell.angle_gamma   90.00
#
_symmetry.space_group_name_H-M   'P 1'
#
loop_
_entity.id
_entity.type
_entity.pdbx_description
1 polymer ?
#
loop_
_entity_poly.entity_id
_entity_poly.type
_entity_poly.pdbx_seq_one_letter_code
_entity_poly.pdbx_strand_id
1 'polypeptide(L)'
;MWNLLKILVIVIFGCITMNPMVIIAQKTGVVKYPLDTMLNYVTKITTFGERCDWSLDGKRIVFLEKTFGDVFEIEVATGKLTPLTHHFFHEGFVRALYLSNGDILLSGSKTFDAYDPWKSRSPEKAELWVLKRDLSGPPTPLGVFCKEGPAVSRKQMKIAWTVDDIYVADIVYENGTPMLKQIETLVQSKDLPKEVENWHLETQNFRPPYDNELIFNAHFPAVEYEAEVMGIDLKTRKIVNYSQRPDRYDEPEGIFPDGKNILVESTRHYPKRDEGRTTWDYIDIYKLALDGSAKIERITYFNKDKKYKATNPVVSDDGRYMAFQYSLVGETTGIGHGIVIWDFVKEQEYIRSKIKNKSKE
;
A
#
# COMPACT_ATOMS: atom_id res chain seq x y z
N MET A 1 -20.72 -65.44 48.52
CA MET A 1 -19.85 -65.82 47.39
C MET A 1 -19.55 -64.57 46.58
N TRP A 2 -18.34 -64.06 46.74
CA TRP A 2 -17.56 -63.13 45.91
C TRP A 2 -18.29 -62.38 44.79
N ASN A 3 -18.50 -61.08 44.97
CA ASN A 3 -18.58 -60.12 43.87
C ASN A 3 -17.51 -59.04 44.09
N LEU A 4 -16.46 -59.11 43.26
CA LEU A 4 -15.40 -58.10 43.22
C LEU A 4 -15.96 -56.79 42.65
N LEU A 5 -15.78 -55.72 43.41
CA LEU A 5 -15.93 -54.34 42.99
C LEU A 5 -14.79 -54.00 42.02
N LYS A 6 -15.07 -53.91 40.71
CA LYS A 6 -14.13 -53.33 39.73
C LYS A 6 -14.30 -51.81 39.75
N ILE A 7 -13.34 -51.12 40.36
CA ILE A 7 -13.16 -49.67 40.24
C ILE A 7 -12.67 -49.39 38.82
N LEU A 8 -13.50 -48.74 38.01
CA LEU A 8 -13.12 -48.23 36.70
C LEU A 8 -12.43 -46.87 36.91
N VAL A 9 -11.10 -46.85 36.84
CA VAL A 9 -10.33 -45.60 36.78
C VAL A 9 -10.45 -45.09 35.34
N ILE A 10 -11.25 -44.05 35.14
CA ILE A 10 -11.29 -43.30 33.88
C ILE A 10 -10.07 -42.37 33.87
N VAL A 11 -9.02 -42.77 33.18
CA VAL A 11 -7.91 -41.87 32.83
C VAL A 11 -8.37 -41.04 31.63
N ILE A 12 -8.78 -39.79 31.89
CA ILE A 12 -9.02 -38.81 30.83
C ILE A 12 -7.65 -38.40 30.30
N PHE A 13 -7.23 -38.98 29.17
CA PHE A 13 -6.18 -38.40 28.36
C PHE A 13 -6.73 -37.10 27.76
N GLY A 14 -6.49 -35.99 28.46
CA GLY A 14 -6.65 -34.66 27.88
C GLY A 14 -5.65 -34.53 26.74
N CYS A 15 -6.10 -34.78 25.52
CA CYS A 15 -5.36 -34.45 24.32
C CYS A 15 -5.35 -32.92 24.24
N ILE A 16 -4.34 -32.30 24.84
CA ILE A 16 -4.03 -30.90 24.60
C ILE A 16 -3.57 -30.86 23.15
N THR A 17 -4.49 -30.54 22.25
CA THR A 17 -4.16 -30.14 20.90
C THR A 17 -3.43 -28.80 21.04
N MET A 18 -2.10 -28.87 21.15
CA MET A 18 -1.26 -27.71 20.86
C MET A 18 -1.56 -27.35 19.41
N ASN A 19 -2.41 -26.35 19.19
CA ASN A 19 -2.47 -25.69 17.90
C ASN A 19 -1.05 -25.24 17.59
N PRO A 20 -0.41 -25.71 16.51
CA PRO A 20 0.86 -25.16 16.11
C PRO A 20 0.58 -23.69 15.81
N MET A 21 1.10 -22.80 16.64
CA MET A 21 1.16 -21.39 16.35
C MET A 21 2.02 -21.28 15.09
N VAL A 22 1.36 -21.20 13.94
CA VAL A 22 2.04 -21.04 12.66
C VAL A 22 2.67 -19.66 12.73
N ILE A 23 3.97 -19.62 13.05
CA ILE A 23 4.80 -18.45 12.76
C ILE A 23 4.74 -18.31 11.24
N ILE A 24 3.91 -17.40 10.74
CA ILE A 24 3.86 -17.07 9.32
C ILE A 24 5.12 -16.28 9.03
N ALA A 25 6.25 -16.98 8.88
CA ALA A 25 7.41 -16.40 8.24
C ALA A 25 7.00 -16.00 6.80
N GLN A 26 7.41 -14.82 6.35
CA GLN A 26 7.30 -14.47 4.93
C GLN A 26 7.94 -15.58 4.11
N LYS A 27 7.26 -16.04 3.05
CA LYS A 27 7.76 -17.17 2.25
C LYS A 27 9.09 -16.74 1.61
N THR A 28 10.19 -17.35 2.02
CA THR A 28 11.50 -17.15 1.40
C THR A 28 11.56 -17.95 0.10
N GLY A 29 11.03 -17.35 -0.97
CA GLY A 29 11.01 -17.99 -2.28
C GLY A 29 12.06 -17.40 -3.20
N VAL A 30 13.11 -18.14 -3.52
CA VAL A 30 13.73 -18.05 -4.86
C VAL A 30 12.69 -18.61 -5.84
N VAL A 31 11.64 -17.83 -6.10
CA VAL A 31 10.59 -18.18 -7.05
C VAL A 31 11.09 -17.78 -8.43
N LYS A 32 10.87 -18.63 -9.45
CA LYS A 32 11.03 -18.19 -10.85
C LYS A 32 10.30 -16.86 -11.00
N TYR A 33 11.01 -15.81 -11.42
CA TYR A 33 10.42 -14.48 -11.35
C TYR A 33 9.37 -14.36 -12.45
N PRO A 34 8.20 -13.75 -12.19
CA PRO A 34 7.28 -13.40 -13.27
C PRO A 34 7.98 -12.48 -14.29
N LEU A 35 9.02 -11.78 -13.83
CA LEU A 35 9.84 -10.79 -14.53
C LEU A 35 10.78 -11.38 -15.59
N ASP A 36 11.19 -12.65 -15.48
CA ASP A 36 12.14 -13.27 -16.43
C ASP A 36 11.56 -13.42 -17.85
N THR A 37 10.24 -13.25 -17.99
CA THR A 37 9.51 -13.32 -19.28
C THR A 37 8.86 -12.00 -19.66
N MET A 38 9.11 -10.92 -18.90
CA MET A 38 8.43 -9.65 -19.12
C MET A 38 9.01 -8.84 -20.27
N LEU A 39 8.15 -7.98 -20.80
CA LEU A 39 8.44 -7.15 -21.95
C LEU A 39 9.48 -6.09 -21.61
N ASN A 40 10.18 -5.60 -22.62
CA ASN A 40 11.30 -4.66 -22.49
C ASN A 40 10.95 -3.28 -21.89
N TYR A 41 9.67 -3.03 -21.63
CA TYR A 41 9.17 -1.85 -20.92
C TYR A 41 8.94 -2.10 -19.42
N VAL A 42 9.26 -3.29 -18.92
CA VAL A 42 9.24 -3.62 -17.48
C VAL A 42 10.66 -3.91 -17.02
N THR A 43 11.09 -3.30 -15.91
CA THR A 43 12.43 -3.44 -15.36
C THR A 43 12.37 -3.81 -13.88
N LYS A 44 13.05 -4.89 -13.48
CA LYS A 44 13.25 -5.23 -12.07
C LYS A 44 14.30 -4.29 -11.48
N ILE A 45 13.98 -3.61 -10.38
CA ILE A 45 14.88 -2.67 -9.70
C ILE A 45 15.52 -3.31 -8.48
N THR A 46 14.73 -4.05 -7.69
CA THR A 46 15.23 -4.78 -6.53
C THR A 46 14.71 -6.22 -6.53
N THR A 47 15.39 -7.09 -5.77
CA THR A 47 14.98 -8.48 -5.53
C THR A 47 14.33 -8.68 -4.16
N PHE A 48 14.06 -7.59 -3.45
CA PHE A 48 13.41 -7.54 -2.15
C PHE A 48 12.75 -6.17 -1.99
N GLY A 49 11.84 -6.07 -1.02
CA GLY A 49 11.22 -4.82 -0.63
C GLY A 49 9.82 -4.58 -1.17
N GLU A 50 9.19 -3.56 -0.60
CA GLU A 50 7.77 -3.28 -0.70
C GLU A 50 7.45 -1.80 -0.43
N ARG A 51 6.22 -1.37 -0.75
CA ARG A 51 5.63 -0.07 -0.41
C ARG A 51 6.49 1.11 -0.84
N CYS A 52 6.81 1.15 -2.13
CA CYS A 52 7.69 2.17 -2.69
C CYS A 52 7.00 3.52 -2.90
N ASP A 53 7.79 4.60 -2.93
CA ASP A 53 7.38 5.94 -3.35
C ASP A 53 8.48 6.63 -4.18
N TRP A 54 8.07 7.53 -5.08
CA TRP A 54 8.97 8.23 -6.00
C TRP A 54 9.48 9.55 -5.40
N SER A 55 10.78 9.82 -5.58
CA SER A 55 11.33 11.15 -5.32
C SER A 55 10.67 12.21 -6.20
N LEU A 56 10.69 13.47 -5.75
CA LEU A 56 10.10 14.60 -6.48
C LEU A 56 10.68 14.81 -7.87
N ASP A 57 11.95 14.45 -8.06
CA ASP A 57 12.65 14.54 -9.35
C ASP A 57 12.59 13.26 -10.19
N GLY A 58 11.89 12.22 -9.72
CA GLY A 58 11.72 10.95 -10.42
C GLY A 58 13.02 10.14 -10.60
N LYS A 59 14.09 10.46 -9.85
CA LYS A 59 15.39 9.77 -9.97
C LYS A 59 15.59 8.64 -8.96
N ARG A 60 14.82 8.66 -7.87
CA ARG A 60 15.00 7.75 -6.74
C ARG A 60 13.67 7.17 -6.30
N ILE A 61 13.75 6.00 -5.69
CA ILE A 61 12.63 5.32 -5.08
C ILE A 61 12.99 5.04 -3.62
N VAL A 62 12.15 5.48 -2.69
CA VAL A 62 12.18 5.03 -1.30
C VAL A 62 11.29 3.80 -1.16
N PHE A 63 11.69 2.81 -0.36
CA PHE A 63 10.92 1.59 -0.14
C PHE A 63 11.31 0.93 1.19
N LEU A 64 10.51 -0.01 1.66
CA LEU A 64 10.79 -0.81 2.85
C LEU A 64 11.47 -2.12 2.49
N GLU A 65 12.39 -2.61 3.32
CA GLU A 65 12.98 -3.94 3.17
C GLU A 65 11.90 -5.05 3.22
N LYS A 66 11.00 -4.91 4.19
CA LYS A 66 9.84 -5.76 4.49
C LYS A 66 8.93 -5.00 5.46
N THR A 67 7.78 -5.58 5.81
CA THR A 67 6.89 -4.98 6.81
C THR A 67 7.61 -5.03 8.16
N PHE A 68 7.70 -3.89 8.85
CA PHE A 68 8.50 -3.71 10.07
C PHE A 68 10.01 -3.79 9.85
N GLY A 69 10.47 -3.55 8.62
CA GLY A 69 11.89 -3.53 8.26
C GLY A 69 12.48 -2.13 8.20
N ASP A 70 13.72 -2.09 7.73
CA ASP A 70 14.47 -0.88 7.40
C ASP A 70 13.91 -0.15 6.17
N VAL A 71 14.23 1.14 6.05
CA VAL A 71 13.90 1.96 4.88
C VAL A 71 15.14 2.12 4.01
N PHE A 72 14.96 1.93 2.70
CA PHE A 72 16.00 2.08 1.70
C PHE A 72 15.62 3.10 0.64
N GLU A 73 16.63 3.71 0.02
CA GLU A 73 16.51 4.50 -1.19
C GLU A 73 17.38 3.88 -2.30
N ILE A 74 16.83 3.79 -3.51
CA ILE A 74 17.58 3.36 -4.69
C ILE A 74 17.60 4.45 -5.76
N GLU A 75 18.78 4.77 -6.29
CA GLU A 75 18.93 5.60 -7.48
C GLU A 75 18.65 4.76 -8.74
N VAL A 76 17.59 5.09 -9.46
CA VAL A 76 17.07 4.27 -10.56
C VAL A 76 18.07 4.11 -11.70
N ALA A 77 18.83 5.17 -12.01
CA ALA A 77 19.77 5.17 -13.12
C ALA A 77 21.00 4.28 -12.88
N THR A 78 21.45 4.16 -11.62
CA THR A 78 22.71 3.47 -11.27
C THR A 78 22.48 2.16 -10.54
N GLY A 79 21.29 1.95 -9.95
CA GLY A 79 21.02 0.85 -9.04
C GLY A 79 21.68 1.02 -7.67
N LYS A 80 22.25 2.19 -7.36
CA LYS A 80 22.90 2.43 -6.07
C LYS A 80 21.85 2.43 -4.96
N LEU A 81 22.00 1.48 -4.04
CA LEU A 81 21.15 1.31 -2.87
C LEU A 81 21.76 2.01 -1.64
N THR A 82 20.93 2.75 -0.89
CA THR A 82 21.32 3.47 0.32
C THR A 82 20.35 3.16 1.45
N PRO A 83 20.79 2.63 2.61
CA PRO A 83 19.93 2.51 3.77
C PRO A 83 19.69 3.88 4.40
N LEU A 84 18.44 4.21 4.69
CA LEU A 84 18.05 5.48 5.31
C LEU A 84 17.91 5.37 6.83
N THR A 85 17.87 4.16 7.40
CA THR A 85 17.56 3.95 8.83
C THR A 85 18.62 3.20 9.62
N HIS A 86 19.71 2.77 9.00
CA HIS A 86 20.78 2.02 9.68
C HIS A 86 21.58 2.83 10.73
N HIS A 87 21.47 4.17 10.74
CA HIS A 87 22.24 5.03 11.64
C HIS A 87 21.57 5.24 13.01
N PHE A 88 20.43 4.61 13.28
CA PHE A 88 19.76 4.62 14.59
C PHE A 88 19.02 3.29 14.85
N PHE A 89 18.71 2.98 16.11
CA PHE A 89 17.92 1.80 16.46
C PHE A 89 16.43 2.09 16.36
N HIS A 90 15.65 1.14 15.86
CA HIS A 90 14.20 1.24 15.73
C HIS A 90 13.51 -0.13 15.67
N GLU A 91 12.20 -0.09 15.80
CA GLU A 91 11.30 -1.25 15.83
C GLU A 91 10.67 -1.55 14.45
N GLY A 92 11.08 -0.79 13.43
CA GLY A 92 10.69 -0.99 12.03
C GLY A 92 9.54 -0.11 11.57
N PHE A 93 9.37 -0.03 10.26
CA PHE A 93 8.39 0.84 9.61
C PHE A 93 7.41 0.07 8.73
N VAL A 94 6.24 0.66 8.49
CA VAL A 94 5.18 0.13 7.62
C VAL A 94 4.90 1.01 6.40
N ARG A 95 5.39 2.26 6.38
CA ARG A 95 5.35 3.13 5.18
C ARG A 95 6.50 4.14 5.22
N ALA A 96 7.01 4.50 4.06
CA ALA A 96 7.95 5.61 3.85
C ALA A 96 7.54 6.40 2.60
N LEU A 97 7.36 7.71 2.71
CA LEU A 97 6.90 8.59 1.63
C LEU A 97 7.73 9.88 1.60
N TYR A 98 8.04 10.40 0.42
CA TYR A 98 8.73 11.69 0.30
C TYR A 98 7.79 12.85 0.64
N LEU A 99 8.24 13.73 1.53
CA LEU A 99 7.66 15.06 1.75
C LEU A 99 8.12 16.03 0.65
N SER A 100 7.37 17.11 0.43
CA SER A 100 7.66 18.10 -0.61
C SER A 100 8.98 18.87 -0.43
N ASN A 101 9.61 18.82 0.75
CA ASN A 101 10.95 19.35 1.00
C ASN A 101 12.08 18.29 0.80
N GLY A 102 11.71 17.05 0.52
CA GLY A 102 12.61 15.90 0.36
C GLY A 102 12.89 15.11 1.63
N ASP A 103 12.39 15.53 2.80
CA ASP A 103 12.38 14.69 4.00
C ASP A 103 11.43 13.51 3.81
N ILE A 104 11.47 12.52 4.71
CA ILE A 104 10.67 11.30 4.59
C ILE A 104 9.64 11.24 5.71
N LEU A 105 8.36 11.11 5.36
CA LEU A 105 7.31 10.72 6.29
C LEU A 105 7.39 9.21 6.50
N LEU A 106 7.49 8.79 7.76
CA LEU A 106 7.49 7.38 8.15
C LEU A 106 6.24 7.06 8.95
N SER A 107 5.69 5.87 8.74
CA SER A 107 4.72 5.25 9.66
C SER A 107 5.36 4.02 10.29
N GLY A 108 5.28 3.88 11.61
CA GLY A 108 5.87 2.76 12.35
C GLY A 108 5.61 2.85 13.85
N SER A 109 5.77 1.74 14.56
CA SER A 109 5.54 1.70 16.01
C SER A 109 6.81 2.02 16.80
N LYS A 110 6.63 2.55 18.01
CA LYS A 110 7.69 2.70 19.01
C LYS A 110 8.16 1.37 19.62
N THR A 111 7.36 0.32 19.48
CA THR A 111 7.59 -0.98 20.12
C THR A 111 7.28 -2.10 19.13
N PHE A 112 8.10 -3.15 19.12
CA PHE A 112 7.83 -4.37 18.35
C PHE A 112 7.68 -5.58 19.27
N ASP A 113 6.64 -6.37 19.04
CA ASP A 113 6.49 -7.69 19.65
C ASP A 113 6.72 -8.76 18.58
N ALA A 114 7.84 -9.48 18.67
CA ALA A 114 8.17 -10.53 17.71
C ALA A 114 7.20 -11.73 17.75
N TYR A 115 6.45 -11.91 18.85
CA TYR A 115 5.43 -12.95 18.97
C TYR A 115 4.07 -12.53 18.39
N ASP A 116 3.84 -11.22 18.24
CA ASP A 116 2.63 -10.64 17.65
C ASP A 116 2.94 -9.38 16.84
N PRO A 117 3.70 -9.50 15.74
CA PRO A 117 4.28 -8.35 15.03
C PRO A 117 3.21 -7.46 14.41
N TRP A 118 2.06 -8.03 14.03
CA TRP A 118 0.98 -7.31 13.35
C TRP A 118 0.31 -6.25 14.22
N LYS A 119 0.38 -6.36 15.56
CA LYS A 119 -0.03 -5.26 16.45
C LYS A 119 0.74 -3.97 16.17
N SER A 120 1.97 -4.04 15.68
CA SER A 120 2.78 -2.84 15.38
C SER A 120 2.22 -2.02 14.20
N ARG A 121 1.35 -2.61 13.37
CA ARG A 121 0.65 -1.94 12.25
C ARG A 121 -0.70 -1.32 12.67
N SER A 122 -1.18 -1.61 13.88
CA SER A 122 -2.52 -1.19 14.31
C SER A 122 -2.59 0.31 14.60
N PRO A 123 -3.77 0.94 14.48
CA PRO A 123 -3.94 2.36 14.75
C PRO A 123 -3.67 2.76 16.21
N GLU A 124 -3.51 1.82 17.14
CA GLU A 124 -3.12 2.08 18.53
C GLU A 124 -1.59 2.09 18.73
N LYS A 125 -0.83 1.70 17.70
CA LYS A 125 0.62 1.44 17.80
C LYS A 125 1.44 2.14 16.74
N ALA A 126 0.97 2.21 15.50
CA ALA A 126 1.67 2.85 14.40
C ALA A 126 1.49 4.37 14.48
N GLU A 127 2.60 5.10 14.59
CA GLU A 127 2.61 6.56 14.66
C GLU A 127 3.37 7.17 13.49
N LEU A 128 3.11 8.45 13.22
CA LEU A 128 3.76 9.19 12.14
C LEU A 128 5.01 9.90 12.63
N TRP A 129 6.04 9.87 11.79
CA TRP A 129 7.35 10.47 12.06
C TRP A 129 7.90 11.18 10.85
N VAL A 130 8.85 12.09 11.07
CA VAL A 130 9.61 12.74 10.00
C VAL A 130 11.09 12.42 10.16
N LEU A 131 11.67 11.77 9.15
CA LEU A 131 13.11 11.57 9.00
C LEU A 131 13.67 12.65 8.08
N LYS A 132 14.66 13.41 8.57
CA LYS A 132 15.33 14.43 7.76
C LYS A 132 16.16 13.80 6.67
N ARG A 133 16.11 14.37 5.47
CA ARG A 133 16.84 13.89 4.28
C ARG A 133 18.36 13.90 4.40
N ASP A 134 18.89 14.73 5.29
CA ASP A 134 20.33 14.81 5.57
C ASP A 134 20.80 13.69 6.52
N LEU A 135 19.87 12.90 7.05
CA LEU A 135 20.09 11.81 7.99
C LEU A 135 20.86 12.27 9.23
N SER A 136 20.68 13.53 9.65
CA SER A 136 21.41 14.11 10.77
C SER A 136 21.10 13.47 12.14
N GLY A 137 20.09 12.60 12.21
CA GLY A 137 19.64 11.94 13.43
C GLY A 137 18.46 10.99 13.20
N PRO A 138 17.87 10.45 14.29
CA PRO A 138 16.66 9.65 14.24
C PRO A 138 15.43 10.49 13.85
N PRO A 139 14.34 9.86 13.39
CA PRO A 139 13.13 10.57 13.01
C PRO A 139 12.43 11.21 14.22
N THR A 140 11.74 12.33 13.98
CA THR A 140 10.97 13.05 14.99
C THR A 140 9.50 12.62 14.95
N PRO A 141 8.87 12.24 16.08
CA PRO A 141 7.47 11.87 16.11
C PRO A 141 6.56 13.09 15.90
N LEU A 142 5.49 12.92 15.14
CA LEU A 142 4.47 13.94 14.90
C LEU A 142 3.34 13.91 15.95
N GLY A 143 3.33 12.90 16.83
CA GLY A 143 2.39 12.82 17.96
C GLY A 143 0.99 12.31 17.60
N VAL A 144 0.82 11.71 16.42
CA VAL A 144 -0.44 11.14 15.95
C VAL A 144 -0.25 9.69 15.48
N PHE A 145 -1.30 8.90 15.63
CA PHE A 145 -1.34 7.53 15.14
C PHE A 145 -1.92 7.45 13.73
N CYS A 146 -1.61 6.38 13.01
CA CYS A 146 -2.04 6.16 11.63
C CYS A 146 -2.29 4.67 11.37
N LYS A 147 -3.42 4.35 10.76
CA LYS A 147 -3.70 3.06 10.15
C LYS A 147 -3.04 3.00 8.78
N GLU A 148 -1.81 2.46 8.74
CA GLU A 148 -1.00 2.11 7.56
C GLU A 148 -0.73 3.18 6.48
N GLY A 149 -1.76 3.69 5.81
CA GLY A 149 -1.68 4.54 4.63
C GLY A 149 -1.88 6.03 4.93
N PRO A 150 -0.84 6.79 5.27
CA PRO A 150 -0.89 8.23 5.15
C PRO A 150 -0.78 8.65 3.67
N ALA A 151 -1.31 9.82 3.34
CA ALA A 151 -1.07 10.49 2.07
C ALA A 151 -0.22 11.73 2.28
N VAL A 152 0.65 12.02 1.32
CA VAL A 152 1.53 13.20 1.33
C VAL A 152 1.25 14.05 0.10
N SER A 153 1.11 15.36 0.30
CA SER A 153 1.05 16.30 -0.82
C SER A 153 2.41 16.38 -1.50
N ARG A 154 2.42 16.24 -2.83
CA ARG A 154 3.63 16.37 -3.65
C ARG A 154 4.18 17.81 -3.67
N LYS A 155 3.34 18.80 -3.37
CA LYS A 155 3.63 20.24 -3.57
C LYS A 155 3.62 21.07 -2.30
N GLN A 156 3.02 20.57 -1.24
CA GLN A 156 2.82 21.29 0.02
C GLN A 156 3.37 20.46 1.17
N MET A 157 3.75 21.10 2.26
CA MET A 157 4.07 20.39 3.50
C MET A 157 2.76 20.01 4.20
N LYS A 158 1.98 19.14 3.57
CA LYS A 158 0.64 18.72 3.98
C LYS A 158 0.53 17.21 3.92
N ILE A 159 -0.08 16.63 4.94
CA ILE A 159 -0.33 15.19 5.02
C ILE A 159 -1.78 14.92 5.41
N ALA A 160 -2.27 13.75 5.05
CA ALA A 160 -3.51 13.20 5.55
C ALA A 160 -3.26 11.78 6.09
N TRP A 161 -4.04 11.35 7.07
CA TRP A 161 -3.92 10.02 7.66
C TRP A 161 -5.26 9.55 8.20
N THR A 162 -5.41 8.24 8.37
CA THR A 162 -6.61 7.63 8.90
C THR A 162 -6.35 7.00 10.27
N VAL A 163 -7.33 7.09 11.17
CA VAL A 163 -7.45 6.18 12.33
C VAL A 163 -8.82 5.50 12.24
N ASP A 164 -9.87 6.23 12.63
CA ASP A 164 -11.27 5.91 12.32
C ASP A 164 -11.79 6.90 11.27
N ASP A 165 -11.54 8.19 11.52
CA ASP A 165 -11.77 9.29 10.61
C ASP A 165 -10.50 9.59 9.77
N ILE A 166 -10.68 10.32 8.67
CA ILE A 166 -9.57 10.90 7.91
C ILE A 166 -9.27 12.28 8.49
N TYR A 167 -8.01 12.51 8.82
CA TYR A 167 -7.48 13.80 9.25
C TYR A 167 -6.54 14.38 8.19
N VAL A 168 -6.40 15.70 8.17
CA VAL A 168 -5.41 16.41 7.37
C VAL A 168 -4.76 17.50 8.21
N ALA A 169 -3.47 17.76 7.97
CA ALA A 169 -2.71 18.78 8.68
C ALA A 169 -1.53 19.28 7.84
N ASP A 170 -1.01 20.45 8.22
CA ASP A 170 0.27 20.94 7.72
C ASP A 170 1.42 20.47 8.63
N ILE A 171 2.57 20.18 8.03
CA ILE A 171 3.84 20.04 8.73
C ILE A 171 4.57 21.38 8.70
N VAL A 172 4.90 21.91 9.87
CA VAL A 172 5.74 23.10 10.02
C VAL A 172 7.01 22.76 10.79
N TYR A 173 8.09 23.49 10.52
CA TYR A 173 9.35 23.36 11.25
C TYR A 173 9.52 24.53 12.20
N GLU A 174 9.43 24.27 13.50
CA GLU A 174 9.73 25.24 14.54
C GLU A 174 11.12 24.94 15.09
N ASN A 175 12.07 25.87 14.93
CA ASN A 175 13.47 25.70 15.32
C ASN A 175 14.12 24.41 14.76
N GLY A 176 13.73 24.02 13.54
CA GLY A 176 14.23 22.81 12.87
C GLY A 176 13.59 21.50 13.31
N THR A 177 12.56 21.54 14.15
CA THR A 177 11.78 20.37 14.59
C THR A 177 10.43 20.34 13.86
N PRO A 178 10.10 19.26 13.13
CA PRO A 178 8.81 19.13 12.45
C PRO A 178 7.68 18.89 13.45
N MET A 179 6.54 19.54 13.23
CA MET A 179 5.31 19.34 14.00
C MET A 179 4.07 19.59 13.15
N LEU A 180 2.94 19.05 13.61
CA LEU A 180 1.65 19.26 12.97
C LEU A 180 1.00 20.57 13.41
N LYS A 181 0.39 21.27 12.45
CA LYS A 181 -0.50 22.42 12.68
C LYS A 181 -1.78 22.25 11.89
N GLN A 182 -2.83 22.93 12.36
CA GLN A 182 -4.12 22.99 11.68
C GLN A 182 -4.69 21.59 11.41
N ILE A 183 -4.61 20.71 12.43
CA ILE A 183 -5.22 19.38 12.35
C ILE A 183 -6.73 19.55 12.23
N GLU A 184 -7.31 19.02 11.18
CA GLU A 184 -8.74 18.98 10.96
C GLU A 184 -9.22 17.55 10.66
N THR A 185 -10.42 17.22 11.10
CA THR A 185 -11.15 16.04 10.63
C THR A 185 -11.75 16.37 9.27
N LEU A 186 -11.36 15.62 8.24
CA LEU A 186 -11.77 15.83 6.86
C LEU A 186 -13.00 15.02 6.49
N VAL A 187 -13.02 13.73 6.85
CA VAL A 187 -14.11 12.79 6.55
C VAL A 187 -14.36 11.90 7.77
N GLN A 188 -15.62 11.75 8.14
CA GLN A 188 -16.07 10.69 9.04
C GLN A 188 -16.82 9.61 8.26
N SER A 189 -16.82 8.38 8.74
CA SER A 189 -17.48 7.25 8.05
C SER A 189 -18.99 7.47 7.82
N LYS A 190 -19.66 8.21 8.71
CA LYS A 190 -21.06 8.63 8.58
C LYS A 190 -21.31 9.70 7.51
N ASP A 191 -20.26 10.38 7.04
CA ASP A 191 -20.38 11.42 6.01
C ASP A 191 -20.42 10.81 4.60
N LEU A 192 -20.13 9.51 4.49
CA LEU A 192 -20.17 8.77 3.25
C LEU A 192 -21.58 8.70 2.64
N PRO A 193 -21.70 8.56 1.30
CA PRO A 193 -22.99 8.32 0.66
C PRO A 193 -23.71 7.12 1.25
N LYS A 194 -25.04 7.13 1.21
CA LYS A 194 -25.91 6.12 1.85
C LYS A 194 -25.55 4.68 1.49
N GLU A 195 -25.10 4.45 0.26
CA GLU A 195 -24.74 3.13 -0.27
C GLU A 195 -23.53 2.52 0.45
N VAL A 196 -22.65 3.36 1.00
CA VAL A 196 -21.40 2.99 1.67
C VAL A 196 -21.26 3.67 3.03
N GLU A 197 -22.40 4.07 3.63
CA GLU A 197 -22.44 4.76 4.92
C GLU A 197 -21.82 3.88 6.01
N ASN A 198 -21.00 4.47 6.88
CA ASN A 198 -20.29 3.80 7.97
C ASN A 198 -19.24 2.77 7.53
N TRP A 199 -18.83 2.76 6.26
CA TRP A 199 -17.67 1.98 5.83
C TRP A 199 -16.38 2.55 6.44
N HIS A 200 -15.38 1.68 6.61
CA HIS A 200 -14.06 2.11 7.05
C HIS A 200 -13.40 2.97 5.99
N LEU A 201 -12.60 3.91 6.46
CA LEU A 201 -11.83 4.81 5.63
C LEU A 201 -10.38 4.32 5.58
N GLU A 202 -9.70 4.68 4.51
CA GLU A 202 -8.23 4.62 4.41
C GLU A 202 -7.74 5.66 3.40
N THR A 203 -6.92 6.60 3.88
CA THR A 203 -6.32 7.67 3.08
C THR A 203 -5.34 7.10 2.06
N GLN A 204 -5.31 7.63 0.82
CA GLN A 204 -4.41 7.11 -0.22
C GLN A 204 -3.58 8.20 -0.91
N ASN A 205 -4.20 9.23 -1.50
CA ASN A 205 -3.43 10.22 -2.26
C ASN A 205 -4.08 11.60 -2.35
N PHE A 206 -3.29 12.67 -2.42
CA PHE A 206 -3.80 13.99 -2.82
C PHE A 206 -3.87 14.07 -4.35
N ARG A 207 -4.92 14.71 -4.88
CA ARG A 207 -5.13 14.83 -6.32
C ARG A 207 -4.32 15.98 -6.92
N PRO A 208 -3.29 15.69 -7.73
CA PRO A 208 -2.57 16.72 -8.46
C PRO A 208 -3.47 17.34 -9.56
N PRO A 209 -3.08 18.49 -10.13
CA PRO A 209 -1.86 19.24 -9.85
C PRO A 209 -2.00 20.23 -8.70
N TYR A 210 -3.15 20.32 -8.04
CA TYR A 210 -3.41 21.37 -7.04
C TYR A 210 -3.57 20.86 -5.60
N ASP A 211 -3.72 19.55 -5.42
CA ASP A 211 -3.92 18.89 -4.12
C ASP A 211 -5.16 19.44 -3.38
N ASN A 212 -6.20 19.80 -4.14
CA ASN A 212 -7.47 20.32 -3.62
C ASN A 212 -8.50 19.22 -3.31
N GLU A 213 -8.20 17.98 -3.67
CA GLU A 213 -9.04 16.81 -3.40
C GLU A 213 -8.15 15.72 -2.80
N LEU A 214 -8.67 15.02 -1.80
CA LEU A 214 -8.06 13.82 -1.26
C LEU A 214 -8.80 12.59 -1.81
N ILE A 215 -8.06 11.65 -2.36
CA ILE A 215 -8.54 10.34 -2.77
C ILE A 215 -8.29 9.34 -1.64
N PHE A 216 -9.32 8.56 -1.33
CA PHE A 216 -9.31 7.60 -0.24
C PHE A 216 -10.12 6.36 -0.59
N ASN A 217 -9.86 5.28 0.12
CA ASN A 217 -10.60 4.03 0.06
C ASN A 217 -11.76 4.08 1.06
N ALA A 218 -12.97 3.74 0.63
CA ALA A 218 -14.04 3.33 1.54
C ALA A 218 -14.23 1.82 1.41
N HIS A 219 -14.14 1.08 2.50
CA HIS A 219 -14.20 -0.39 2.47
C HIS A 219 -14.92 -0.98 3.69
N PHE A 220 -15.50 -2.18 3.56
CA PHE A 220 -16.11 -2.88 4.69
C PHE A 220 -15.55 -4.29 4.88
N PRO A 221 -15.24 -4.76 6.10
CA PRO A 221 -14.53 -6.03 6.29
C PRO A 221 -15.47 -7.23 6.19
N ALA A 222 -16.76 -7.03 6.44
CA ALA A 222 -17.75 -8.11 6.44
C ALA A 222 -18.31 -8.40 5.04
N VAL A 223 -18.25 -7.44 4.12
CA VAL A 223 -18.54 -7.68 2.72
C VAL A 223 -17.22 -7.82 2.00
N GLU A 224 -16.73 -9.06 2.04
CA GLU A 224 -15.55 -9.43 1.26
C GLU A 224 -15.78 -8.94 -0.19
N TYR A 225 -14.82 -8.18 -0.73
CA TYR A 225 -14.84 -7.58 -2.08
C TYR A 225 -15.64 -6.28 -2.24
N GLU A 226 -15.91 -5.52 -1.18
CA GLU A 226 -16.47 -4.17 -1.32
C GLU A 226 -15.46 -3.11 -0.85
N ALA A 227 -14.82 -2.47 -1.83
CA ALA A 227 -13.96 -1.30 -1.64
C ALA A 227 -14.18 -0.34 -2.81
N GLU A 228 -14.36 0.94 -2.49
CA GLU A 228 -14.63 1.99 -3.46
C GLU A 228 -13.54 3.07 -3.42
N VAL A 229 -13.16 3.52 -4.61
CA VAL A 229 -12.32 4.70 -4.81
C VAL A 229 -13.17 5.95 -4.65
N MET A 230 -12.95 6.63 -3.53
CA MET A 230 -13.66 7.85 -3.15
C MET A 230 -12.77 9.07 -3.25
N GLY A 231 -13.36 10.25 -3.46
CA GLY A 231 -12.66 11.52 -3.34
C GLY A 231 -13.45 12.53 -2.53
N ILE A 232 -12.75 13.41 -1.83
CA ILE A 232 -13.34 14.56 -1.13
C ILE A 232 -12.63 15.86 -1.52
N ASP A 233 -13.39 16.84 -1.99
CA ASP A 233 -12.88 18.20 -2.18
C ASP A 233 -12.61 18.86 -0.82
N LEU A 234 -11.37 19.32 -0.60
CA LEU A 234 -10.92 19.86 0.69
C LEU A 234 -11.65 21.15 1.09
N LYS A 235 -12.19 21.89 0.12
CA LYS A 235 -12.89 23.16 0.34
C LYS A 235 -14.40 22.98 0.43
N THR A 236 -15.00 22.30 -0.54
CA THR A 236 -16.47 22.16 -0.61
C THR A 236 -16.98 20.97 0.20
N ARG A 237 -16.09 20.08 0.65
CA ARG A 237 -16.41 18.83 1.36
C ARG A 237 -17.34 17.90 0.59
N LYS A 238 -17.37 18.06 -0.74
CA LYS A 238 -18.17 17.19 -1.61
C LYS A 238 -17.45 15.86 -1.76
N ILE A 239 -18.14 14.79 -1.42
CA ILE A 239 -17.65 13.42 -1.62
C ILE A 239 -18.16 12.88 -2.97
N VAL A 240 -17.29 12.16 -3.69
CA VAL A 240 -17.57 11.51 -4.97
C VAL A 240 -17.11 10.05 -4.91
N ASN A 241 -17.95 9.11 -5.35
CA ASN A 241 -17.56 7.73 -5.62
C ASN A 241 -17.16 7.62 -7.11
N TYR A 242 -15.89 7.31 -7.38
CA TYR A 242 -15.32 7.22 -8.73
C TYR A 242 -15.43 5.82 -9.34
N SER A 243 -15.29 4.77 -8.54
CA SER A 243 -15.35 3.38 -9.03
C SER A 243 -16.79 2.93 -9.28
N GLN A 244 -17.73 3.27 -8.39
CA GLN A 244 -19.17 2.97 -8.50
C GLN A 244 -19.44 1.46 -8.70
N ARG A 245 -18.84 0.58 -7.89
CA ARG A 245 -18.95 -0.88 -8.06
C ARG A 245 -19.21 -1.66 -6.76
N PRO A 246 -20.25 -2.53 -6.75
CA PRO A 246 -20.66 -3.25 -5.54
C PRO A 246 -20.10 -4.68 -5.37
N ASP A 247 -19.23 -5.17 -6.25
CA ASP A 247 -18.89 -6.62 -6.33
C ASP A 247 -17.40 -6.89 -6.53
N ARG A 248 -16.55 -5.91 -6.25
CA ARG A 248 -15.10 -6.02 -6.43
C ARG A 248 -14.35 -5.09 -5.48
N TYR A 249 -13.14 -5.52 -5.14
CA TYR A 249 -12.19 -4.70 -4.40
C TYR A 249 -11.54 -3.73 -5.39
N ASP A 250 -11.70 -2.42 -5.19
CA ASP A 250 -11.01 -1.37 -5.94
C ASP A 250 -10.35 -0.40 -4.93
N GLU A 251 -9.10 -0.67 -4.54
CA GLU A 251 -8.33 0.20 -3.63
C GLU A 251 -7.46 1.19 -4.42
N PRO A 252 -7.61 2.51 -4.21
CA PRO A 252 -6.77 3.50 -4.87
C PRO A 252 -5.37 3.55 -4.26
N GLU A 253 -4.34 3.82 -5.06
CA GLU A 253 -2.95 3.89 -4.61
C GLU A 253 -2.24 5.13 -5.21
N GLY A 254 -1.52 4.96 -6.33
CA GLY A 254 -0.77 6.03 -7.00
C GLY A 254 -1.57 6.81 -8.04
N ILE A 255 -1.53 8.14 -7.98
CA ILE A 255 -2.24 9.02 -8.91
C ILE A 255 -1.33 9.59 -10.00
N PHE A 256 -1.83 9.70 -11.24
CA PHE A 256 -1.08 10.34 -12.32
C PHE A 256 -0.98 11.86 -12.10
N PRO A 257 0.13 12.51 -12.49
CA PRO A 257 0.39 13.92 -12.20
C PRO A 257 -0.57 14.90 -12.89
N ASP A 258 -1.31 14.45 -13.91
CA ASP A 258 -2.37 15.24 -14.54
C ASP A 258 -3.69 15.24 -13.74
N GLY A 259 -3.78 14.41 -12.69
CA GLY A 259 -4.95 14.27 -11.83
C GLY A 259 -6.14 13.58 -12.50
N LYS A 260 -5.99 13.04 -13.71
CA LYS A 260 -7.14 12.49 -14.46
C LYS A 260 -7.38 11.03 -14.17
N ASN A 261 -6.35 10.30 -13.75
CA ASN A 261 -6.43 8.87 -13.50
C ASN A 261 -5.68 8.50 -12.22
N ILE A 262 -6.15 7.46 -11.56
CA ILE A 262 -5.46 6.82 -10.43
C ILE A 262 -5.25 5.34 -10.72
N LEU A 263 -4.17 4.79 -10.17
CA LEU A 263 -3.91 3.37 -10.17
C LEU A 263 -4.68 2.72 -9.03
N VAL A 264 -5.26 1.57 -9.33
CA VAL A 264 -6.16 0.84 -8.44
C VAL A 264 -5.67 -0.61 -8.33
N GLU A 265 -5.47 -1.07 -7.11
CA GLU A 265 -5.38 -2.48 -6.78
C GLU A 265 -6.77 -3.10 -6.87
N SER A 266 -6.95 -4.05 -7.79
CA SER A 266 -8.28 -4.64 -8.00
C SER A 266 -8.31 -6.13 -8.23
N THR A 267 -9.34 -6.77 -7.67
CA THR A 267 -9.67 -8.18 -7.88
C THR A 267 -10.59 -8.39 -9.09
N ARG A 268 -10.89 -7.36 -9.88
CA ARG A 268 -11.92 -7.36 -10.93
C ARG A 268 -11.91 -8.55 -11.90
N HIS A 269 -10.74 -9.09 -12.27
CA HIS A 269 -10.66 -10.26 -13.17
C HIS A 269 -10.87 -11.60 -12.45
N TYR A 270 -10.68 -11.64 -11.14
CA TYR A 270 -10.89 -12.80 -10.27
C TYR A 270 -11.57 -12.35 -8.97
N PRO A 271 -12.84 -11.87 -9.03
CA PRO A 271 -13.50 -11.23 -7.89
C PRO A 271 -13.93 -12.23 -6.81
N LYS A 272 -13.83 -13.53 -7.08
CA LYS A 272 -14.16 -14.59 -6.14
C LYS A 272 -12.88 -15.09 -5.47
N ARG A 273 -12.91 -15.16 -4.14
CA ARG A 273 -11.88 -15.86 -3.36
C ARG A 273 -12.08 -17.36 -3.43
N ASP A 274 -10.96 -18.07 -3.40
CA ASP A 274 -10.96 -19.52 -3.26
C ASP A 274 -11.38 -19.93 -1.84
N GLU A 275 -12.02 -21.09 -1.72
CA GLU A 275 -12.43 -21.63 -0.42
C GLU A 275 -11.24 -21.76 0.55
N GLY A 276 -11.45 -21.36 1.80
CA GLY A 276 -10.44 -21.46 2.87
C GLY A 276 -9.34 -20.40 2.85
N ARG A 277 -9.42 -19.39 1.98
CA ARG A 277 -8.47 -18.28 1.98
C ARG A 277 -8.98 -17.09 2.77
N THR A 278 -8.07 -16.27 3.31
CA THR A 278 -8.40 -15.07 4.10
C THR A 278 -7.92 -13.78 3.46
N THR A 279 -7.22 -13.85 2.32
CA THR A 279 -6.56 -12.70 1.69
C THR A 279 -7.23 -12.30 0.39
N TRP A 280 -7.05 -11.03 0.03
CA TRP A 280 -7.38 -10.44 -1.27
C TRP A 280 -6.45 -11.02 -2.34
N ASP A 281 -6.72 -12.26 -2.73
CA ASP A 281 -5.92 -12.96 -3.69
C ASP A 281 -6.28 -12.53 -5.11
N TYR A 282 -5.27 -12.55 -6.00
CA TYR A 282 -5.38 -12.18 -7.41
C TYR A 282 -5.56 -10.68 -7.70
N ILE A 283 -5.09 -9.80 -6.81
CA ILE A 283 -4.94 -8.37 -7.11
C ILE A 283 -4.01 -8.16 -8.31
N ASP A 284 -4.41 -7.23 -9.18
CA ASP A 284 -3.59 -6.67 -10.26
C ASP A 284 -3.82 -5.15 -10.31
N ILE A 285 -3.01 -4.44 -11.09
CA ILE A 285 -3.08 -2.98 -11.21
C ILE A 285 -3.91 -2.57 -12.42
N TYR A 286 -4.79 -1.60 -12.18
CA TYR A 286 -5.67 -0.99 -13.16
C TYR A 286 -5.54 0.53 -13.07
N LYS A 287 -6.02 1.23 -14.10
CA LYS A 287 -6.07 2.68 -14.18
C LYS A 287 -7.53 3.12 -14.26
N LEU A 288 -8.02 3.79 -13.22
CA LEU A 288 -9.38 4.32 -13.12
C LEU A 288 -9.40 5.81 -13.47
N ALA A 289 -10.37 6.22 -14.28
CA ALA A 289 -10.63 7.62 -14.59
C ALA A 289 -11.33 8.32 -13.42
N LEU A 290 -10.82 9.49 -13.03
CA LEU A 290 -11.36 10.36 -11.97
C LEU A 290 -12.31 11.44 -12.54
N ASP A 291 -13.06 11.11 -13.58
CA ASP A 291 -14.07 11.98 -14.23
C ASP A 291 -15.51 11.57 -13.87
N GLY A 292 -15.67 10.59 -12.96
CA GLY A 292 -16.96 10.06 -12.53
C GLY A 292 -17.58 9.04 -13.50
N SER A 293 -16.89 8.67 -14.58
CA SER A 293 -17.39 7.70 -15.57
C SER A 293 -17.20 6.24 -15.18
N ALA A 294 -16.46 5.96 -14.10
CA ALA A 294 -16.03 4.62 -13.69
C ALA A 294 -15.27 3.83 -14.79
N LYS A 295 -14.71 4.51 -15.79
CA LYS A 295 -13.90 3.88 -16.83
C LYS A 295 -12.59 3.39 -16.23
N ILE A 296 -12.30 2.12 -16.48
CA ILE A 296 -11.13 1.45 -15.95
C ILE A 296 -10.40 0.68 -17.06
N GLU A 297 -9.08 0.75 -17.05
CA GLU A 297 -8.17 0.06 -17.97
C GLU A 297 -7.25 -0.87 -17.18
N ARG A 298 -7.03 -2.08 -17.66
CA ARG A 298 -6.06 -3.00 -17.04
C ARG A 298 -4.65 -2.60 -17.43
N ILE A 299 -3.73 -2.52 -16.47
CA ILE A 299 -2.33 -2.17 -16.71
C ILE A 299 -1.45 -3.42 -16.68
N THR A 300 -1.48 -4.15 -15.57
CA THR A 300 -0.63 -5.32 -15.36
C THR A 300 -1.37 -6.63 -15.58
N TYR A 301 -0.60 -7.73 -15.58
CA TYR A 301 -1.11 -9.09 -15.83
C TYR A 301 -0.54 -10.14 -14.86
N PHE A 302 -0.11 -9.73 -13.65
CA PHE A 302 0.59 -10.62 -12.72
C PHE A 302 -0.30 -11.75 -12.19
N ASN A 303 -1.61 -11.49 -12.12
CA ASN A 303 -2.58 -12.47 -11.65
C ASN A 303 -3.02 -13.48 -12.73
N LYS A 304 -2.56 -13.37 -13.98
CA LYS A 304 -3.02 -14.18 -15.12
C LYS A 304 -2.92 -15.69 -14.87
N ASP A 305 -1.79 -16.11 -14.31
CA ASP A 305 -1.53 -17.53 -13.99
C ASP A 305 -1.85 -17.87 -12.53
N LYS A 306 -2.52 -16.95 -11.80
CA LYS A 306 -2.94 -17.14 -10.40
C LYS A 306 -1.81 -17.48 -9.43
N LYS A 307 -0.59 -17.03 -9.73
CA LYS A 307 0.61 -17.25 -8.91
C LYS A 307 1.11 -15.98 -8.22
N TYR A 308 0.98 -14.84 -8.89
CA TYR A 308 1.48 -13.56 -8.42
C TYR A 308 0.37 -12.53 -8.32
N LYS A 309 0.68 -11.46 -7.57
CA LYS A 309 -0.10 -10.23 -7.46
C LYS A 309 0.81 -9.06 -7.83
N ALA A 310 0.23 -7.97 -8.34
CA ALA A 310 0.91 -6.68 -8.48
C ALA A 310 0.20 -5.68 -7.59
N THR A 311 0.94 -5.00 -6.71
CA THR A 311 0.37 -4.16 -5.64
C THR A 311 1.24 -2.91 -5.40
N ASN A 312 0.70 -1.98 -4.63
CA ASN A 312 1.25 -0.73 -4.13
C ASN A 312 1.92 0.10 -5.23
N PRO A 313 1.20 0.37 -6.33
CA PRO A 313 1.76 1.16 -7.41
C PRO A 313 1.81 2.65 -7.07
N VAL A 314 2.91 3.29 -7.46
CA VAL A 314 3.12 4.73 -7.42
C VAL A 314 3.57 5.24 -8.79
N VAL A 315 3.23 6.48 -9.13
CA VAL A 315 3.53 7.09 -10.44
C VAL A 315 4.58 8.18 -10.26
N SER A 316 5.56 8.27 -11.18
CA SER A 316 6.52 9.36 -11.20
C SER A 316 5.86 10.69 -11.56
N ASP A 317 6.42 11.83 -11.11
CA ASP A 317 5.82 13.16 -11.33
C ASP A 317 5.76 13.60 -12.80
N ASP A 318 6.56 12.99 -13.68
CA ASP A 318 6.46 13.18 -15.12
C ASP A 318 5.39 12.27 -15.79
N GLY A 319 4.78 11.36 -15.02
CA GLY A 319 3.74 10.44 -15.45
C GLY A 319 4.26 9.30 -16.32
N ARG A 320 5.58 9.18 -16.51
CA ARG A 320 6.18 8.22 -17.43
C ARG A 320 6.31 6.83 -16.82
N TYR A 321 6.60 6.76 -15.53
CA TYR A 321 6.94 5.52 -14.85
C TYR A 321 5.90 5.20 -13.78
N MET A 322 5.56 3.92 -13.69
CA MET A 322 4.93 3.34 -12.51
C MET A 322 5.97 2.47 -11.81
N ALA A 323 6.21 2.71 -10.52
CA ALA A 323 6.92 1.76 -9.67
C ALA A 323 5.89 0.98 -8.83
N PHE A 324 6.09 -0.31 -8.63
CA PHE A 324 5.17 -1.16 -7.89
C PHE A 324 5.90 -2.39 -7.35
N GLN A 325 5.28 -3.10 -6.42
CA GLN A 325 5.79 -4.37 -5.93
C GLN A 325 5.04 -5.55 -6.55
N TYR A 326 5.62 -6.73 -6.44
CA TYR A 326 4.89 -7.98 -6.68
C TYR A 326 4.88 -8.87 -5.45
N SER A 327 3.83 -9.68 -5.33
CA SER A 327 3.62 -10.61 -4.21
C SER A 327 3.27 -12.00 -4.70
N LEU A 328 3.36 -13.00 -3.82
CA LEU A 328 2.81 -14.33 -4.08
C LEU A 328 1.34 -14.38 -3.67
N VAL A 329 0.57 -15.18 -4.41
CA VAL A 329 -0.80 -15.52 -4.03
C VAL A 329 -0.81 -16.27 -2.69
N GLY A 330 -1.75 -15.93 -1.80
CA GLY A 330 -1.86 -16.48 -0.45
C GLY A 330 -0.98 -15.79 0.61
N GLU A 331 -0.22 -14.75 0.24
CA GLU A 331 0.45 -13.87 1.21
C GLU A 331 -0.46 -12.71 1.62
N THR A 332 -0.29 -12.25 2.87
CA THR A 332 -0.93 -11.04 3.38
C THR A 332 -0.75 -9.87 2.42
N THR A 333 -1.79 -9.07 2.20
CA THR A 333 -1.69 -7.85 1.38
C THR A 333 -0.68 -6.87 1.97
N GLY A 334 0.01 -6.17 1.06
CA GLY A 334 1.12 -5.29 1.38
C GLY A 334 2.49 -5.96 1.42
N ILE A 335 2.59 -7.30 1.54
CA ILE A 335 3.87 -8.02 1.44
C ILE A 335 4.39 -7.92 0.00
N GLY A 336 5.65 -7.52 -0.17
CA GLY A 336 6.32 -7.44 -1.48
C GLY A 336 7.64 -8.20 -1.53
N HIS A 337 8.04 -8.59 -2.74
CA HIS A 337 9.26 -9.37 -3.00
C HIS A 337 10.25 -8.62 -3.90
N GLY A 338 10.07 -7.32 -4.11
CA GLY A 338 10.88 -6.53 -5.03
C GLY A 338 10.11 -5.42 -5.70
N ILE A 339 10.82 -4.35 -6.02
CA ILE A 339 10.32 -3.19 -6.74
C ILE A 339 10.57 -3.35 -8.24
N VAL A 340 9.55 -3.04 -9.02
CA VAL A 340 9.51 -3.14 -10.48
C VAL A 340 9.08 -1.79 -11.04
N ILE A 341 9.69 -1.38 -12.15
CA ILE A 341 9.29 -0.21 -12.92
C ILE A 341 8.64 -0.63 -14.22
N TRP A 342 7.50 -0.01 -14.52
CA TRP A 342 6.82 -0.02 -15.82
C TRP A 342 7.04 1.32 -16.51
N ASP A 343 7.56 1.31 -17.75
CA ASP A 343 7.76 2.52 -18.58
C ASP A 343 6.63 2.63 -19.61
N PHE A 344 5.66 3.53 -19.35
CA PHE A 344 4.50 3.71 -20.21
C PHE A 344 4.88 4.20 -21.61
N VAL A 345 5.99 4.93 -21.77
CA VAL A 345 6.44 5.38 -23.10
C VAL A 345 6.93 4.20 -23.93
N LYS A 346 7.79 3.35 -23.33
CA LYS A 346 8.28 2.14 -24.01
C LYS A 346 7.17 1.14 -24.31
N GLU A 347 6.17 1.03 -23.44
CA GLU A 347 4.99 0.21 -23.71
C GLU A 347 4.26 0.68 -24.98
N GLN A 348 4.01 1.99 -25.10
CA GLN A 348 3.34 2.54 -26.28
C GLN A 348 4.16 2.34 -27.56
N GLU A 349 5.48 2.49 -27.49
CA GLU A 349 6.38 2.17 -28.60
C GLU A 349 6.31 0.70 -28.99
N TYR A 350 6.30 -0.21 -28.01
CA TYR A 350 6.16 -1.64 -28.21
C TYR A 350 4.84 -1.98 -28.91
N ILE A 351 3.71 -1.46 -28.43
CA ILE A 351 2.38 -1.66 -29.02
C ILE A 351 2.35 -1.18 -30.48
N ARG A 352 2.86 0.02 -30.75
CA ARG A 352 2.93 0.57 -32.12
C ARG A 352 3.78 -0.30 -33.05
N SER A 353 4.87 -0.87 -32.55
CA SER A 353 5.71 -1.77 -33.35
C SER A 353 4.98 -3.07 -33.73
N LYS A 354 4.15 -3.62 -32.84
CA LYS A 354 3.37 -4.83 -33.10
C LYS A 354 2.24 -4.59 -34.10
N ILE A 355 1.58 -3.44 -34.04
CA ILE A 355 0.54 -3.06 -35.00
C ILE A 355 1.14 -2.92 -36.41
N LYS A 356 2.28 -2.23 -36.54
CA LYS A 356 2.98 -2.06 -37.83
C LYS A 356 3.40 -3.39 -38.47
N ASN A 357 3.81 -4.38 -37.66
CA ASN A 357 4.17 -5.70 -38.18
C ASN A 357 2.95 -6.48 -38.65
N LYS A 358 1.82 -6.42 -37.94
CA LYS A 358 0.55 -7.04 -38.37
C LYS A 358 -0.05 -6.41 -39.63
N SER A 359 0.22 -5.14 -39.93
CA SER A 359 -0.22 -4.49 -41.16
C SER A 359 0.64 -4.81 -42.39
N LYS A 360 1.75 -5.53 -42.20
CA LYS A 360 2.67 -5.96 -43.28
C LYS A 360 2.50 -7.45 -43.63
N GLU A 361 1.75 -8.19 -42.82
CA GLU A 361 1.25 -9.55 -43.08
C GLU A 361 -0.14 -9.44 -43.70
#